data_AF-A0A4P5YG07-F1
#
_entry.id   AF-A0A4P5YG07-F1
#
_cell.length_a   1.000
_cell.length_b   1.000
_cell.length_c   1.000
_cell.angle_alpha   90.00
_cell.angle_beta   90.00
_cell.angle_gamma   90.00
#
_symmetry.space_group_name_H-M   'P 1'
#
loop_
_entity.id
_entity.type
_entity.pdbx_description
1 polymer ?
#
loop_
_entity_poly.entity_id
_entity_poly.type
_entity_poly.pdbx_seq_one_letter_code
_entity_poly.pdbx_strand_id
1 'polypeptide(L)'
;MVKSSDAAASRAAENRFSYRAERKRSDGQAVPSGTVAKLFANGRSQAVRLPKEFRMPGTAVRISRDGNRVILEPIEDIPRNAKGWPVDLVNQLAAVSDRDFPDPEPLSAHFPEPEETGADDLGEDRR
;
A
#
# COMPACT_ATOMS: atom_id res chain seq x y z
N MET A 1 -15.26 28.18 -54.35
CA MET A 1 -14.49 28.29 -53.09
C MET A 1 -14.68 27.02 -52.28
N VAL A 2 -13.63 26.58 -51.62
CA VAL A 2 -13.35 25.22 -51.12
C VAL A 2 -14.27 24.71 -50.00
N LYS A 3 -14.47 23.40 -50.08
CA LYS A 3 -15.26 22.49 -49.23
C LYS A 3 -14.81 22.52 -47.76
N SER A 4 -15.73 22.71 -46.82
CA SER A 4 -15.51 22.39 -45.40
C SER A 4 -15.88 20.93 -45.15
N SER A 5 -14.96 20.02 -45.45
CA SER A 5 -14.94 18.67 -44.89
C SER A 5 -13.69 18.52 -44.04
N ASP A 6 -13.80 18.63 -42.72
CA ASP A 6 -13.04 17.77 -41.81
C ASP A 6 -13.40 18.06 -40.34
N ALA A 7 -14.39 17.33 -39.83
CA ALA A 7 -14.60 17.22 -38.38
C ALA A 7 -14.73 15.76 -37.93
N ALA A 8 -14.70 14.80 -38.87
CA ALA A 8 -14.85 13.38 -38.59
C ALA A 8 -13.49 12.64 -38.49
N ALA A 9 -12.42 13.16 -39.11
CA ALA A 9 -11.12 12.48 -39.13
C ALA A 9 -10.33 12.60 -37.81
N SER A 10 -10.66 13.55 -36.93
CA SER A 10 -9.87 13.82 -35.71
C SER A 10 -10.23 12.95 -34.49
N ARG A 11 -11.33 12.18 -34.53
CA ARG A 11 -11.71 11.27 -33.41
C ARG A 11 -11.21 9.83 -33.58
N ALA A 12 -10.68 9.47 -34.75
CA ALA A 12 -10.28 8.09 -35.05
C ALA A 12 -8.80 7.77 -34.72
N ALA A 13 -8.00 8.75 -34.27
CA ALA A 13 -6.56 8.58 -34.05
C ALA A 13 -6.16 8.21 -32.61
N GLU A 14 -7.07 8.32 -31.63
CA GLU A 14 -6.70 8.20 -30.20
C GLU A 14 -6.56 6.75 -29.71
N ASN A 15 -6.86 5.74 -30.53
CA ASN A 15 -6.93 4.35 -30.10
C ASN A 15 -5.89 3.41 -30.78
N ARG A 16 -4.68 3.90 -31.06
CA ARG A 16 -3.61 3.12 -31.73
C ARG A 16 -2.56 2.50 -30.80
N PHE A 17 -2.66 2.69 -29.48
CA PHE A 17 -1.62 2.24 -28.54
C PHE A 17 -1.88 0.89 -27.86
N SER A 18 -2.95 0.17 -28.22
CA SER A 18 -3.08 -1.25 -27.89
C SER A 18 -2.23 -2.08 -28.86
N TYR A 19 -0.90 -1.95 -28.79
CA TYR A 19 -0.04 -2.89 -29.49
C TYR A 19 -0.03 -4.22 -28.74
N ARG A 20 -0.69 -5.20 -29.35
CA ARG A 20 -0.61 -6.63 -29.07
C ARG A 20 0.84 -7.09 -29.26
N ALA A 21 1.63 -7.06 -28.19
CA ALA A 21 2.98 -7.62 -28.20
C ALA A 21 2.96 -9.07 -27.69
N GLU A 22 2.40 -9.97 -28.50
CA GLU A 22 2.62 -11.42 -28.32
C GLU A 22 4.05 -11.76 -28.76
N ARG A 23 5.01 -11.50 -27.88
CA ARG A 23 6.35 -12.09 -27.95
C ARG A 23 6.35 -13.32 -27.05
N LYS A 24 6.17 -14.50 -27.64
CA LYS A 24 6.48 -15.77 -26.98
C LYS A 24 7.97 -15.73 -26.56
N ARG A 25 8.26 -15.81 -25.26
CA ARG A 25 9.61 -16.10 -24.78
C ARG A 25 9.95 -17.55 -25.11
N SER A 26 11.22 -17.83 -25.35
CA SER A 26 11.75 -19.15 -25.74
C SER A 26 11.67 -20.21 -24.63
N ASP A 27 11.27 -19.82 -23.42
CA ASP A 27 11.13 -20.65 -22.22
C ASP A 27 9.70 -21.20 -22.03
N GLY A 28 8.77 -20.93 -22.95
CA GLY A 28 7.39 -21.41 -22.87
C GLY A 28 6.53 -20.72 -21.81
N GLN A 29 7.09 -19.79 -21.03
CA GLN A 29 6.33 -18.97 -20.10
C GLN A 29 5.73 -17.78 -20.88
N ALA A 30 4.40 -17.73 -20.97
CA ALA A 30 3.72 -16.56 -21.50
C ALA A 30 4.05 -15.35 -20.61
N VAL A 31 4.89 -14.45 -21.10
CA VAL A 31 4.85 -13.09 -20.59
C VAL A 31 3.50 -12.50 -20.96
N PRO A 32 2.75 -11.91 -20.01
CA PRO A 32 1.61 -11.11 -20.40
C PRO A 32 2.15 -10.07 -21.38
N SER A 33 1.57 -10.05 -22.59
CA SER A 33 1.87 -9.04 -23.58
C SER A 33 1.66 -7.68 -22.91
N GLY A 34 2.74 -6.99 -22.57
CA GLY A 34 2.65 -5.80 -21.75
C GLY A 34 1.83 -4.74 -22.46
N THR A 35 0.67 -4.39 -21.90
CA THR A 35 -0.09 -3.24 -22.39
C THR A 35 0.67 -1.98 -22.02
N VAL A 36 1.08 -1.20 -23.02
CA VAL A 36 1.76 0.08 -22.80
C VAL A 36 0.70 1.15 -22.54
N ALA A 37 0.73 1.75 -21.35
CA ALA A 37 -0.13 2.87 -20.99
C ALA A 37 0.66 4.19 -21.02
N LYS A 38 -0.02 5.27 -21.40
CA LYS A 38 0.57 6.60 -21.45
C LYS A 38 0.58 7.26 -20.06
N LEU A 39 1.72 7.82 -19.69
CA LEU A 39 1.85 8.71 -18.53
C LEU A 39 1.32 10.10 -18.88
N PHE A 40 0.59 10.71 -17.95
CA PHE A 40 0.10 12.09 -18.06
C PHE A 40 0.17 12.79 -16.71
N ALA A 41 0.04 14.12 -16.71
CA ALA A 41 -0.01 14.90 -15.48
C ALA A 41 -1.47 15.04 -15.00
N ASN A 42 -1.68 14.96 -13.68
CA ASN A 42 -2.91 15.32 -12.99
C ASN A 42 -2.57 16.32 -11.89
N GLY A 43 -2.75 17.61 -12.16
CA GLY A 43 -2.24 18.68 -11.32
C GLY A 43 -0.71 18.64 -11.21
N ARG A 44 -0.19 18.54 -9.98
CA ARG A 44 1.26 18.42 -9.71
C ARG A 44 1.76 16.97 -9.71
N SER A 45 0.89 15.99 -9.94
CA SER A 45 1.19 14.57 -9.85
C SER A 45 1.26 13.91 -11.23
N GLN A 46 2.01 12.82 -11.32
CA GLN A 46 1.99 11.93 -12.48
C GLN A 46 0.91 10.86 -12.33
N ALA A 47 0.26 10.48 -13.43
CA ALA A 47 -0.80 9.49 -13.47
C ALA A 47 -0.71 8.59 -14.70
N VAL A 48 -1.29 7.39 -14.59
CA VAL A 48 -1.48 6.42 -15.68
C VAL A 48 -2.98 6.16 -15.84
N ARG A 49 -3.48 6.13 -17.08
CA ARG A 49 -4.85 5.67 -17.34
C ARG A 49 -4.81 4.15 -17.37
N LEU A 50 -5.46 3.50 -16.41
CA LEU A 50 -5.56 2.05 -16.39
C LEU A 50 -6.52 1.58 -17.49
N PRO A 51 -6.06 0.75 -18.44
CA PRO A 51 -6.93 0.07 -19.40
C PRO A 51 -7.97 -0.79 -18.68
N LYS A 52 -9.06 -1.13 -19.37
CA LYS A 52 -10.23 -1.80 -18.76
C LYS A 52 -9.83 -3.11 -18.08
N GLU A 53 -8.93 -3.86 -18.70
CA GLU A 53 -8.44 -5.16 -18.25
C GLU A 53 -7.52 -5.09 -17.02
N PHE A 54 -6.98 -3.90 -16.68
CA PHE A 54 -6.15 -3.68 -15.49
C PHE A 54 -6.85 -2.85 -14.40
N ARG A 55 -8.17 -2.64 -14.52
CA ARG A 55 -8.93 -1.95 -13.47
C ARG A 55 -8.98 -2.83 -12.22
N MET A 56 -8.62 -2.25 -11.08
CA MET A 56 -8.71 -2.89 -9.77
C MET A 56 -10.07 -2.59 -9.11
N PRO A 57 -10.56 -3.44 -8.19
CA PRO A 57 -11.72 -3.14 -7.38
C PRO A 57 -11.43 -2.04 -6.35
N GLY A 58 -12.48 -1.47 -5.77
CA GLY A 58 -12.38 -0.47 -4.71
C GLY A 58 -12.08 0.95 -5.20
N THR A 59 -11.71 1.82 -4.26
CA THR A 59 -11.43 3.25 -4.51
C THR A 59 -9.98 3.65 -4.22
N ALA A 60 -9.20 2.77 -3.59
CA ALA A 60 -7.85 3.04 -3.16
C ALA A 60 -6.93 1.85 -3.41
N VAL A 61 -5.64 2.15 -3.56
CA VAL A 61 -4.58 1.15 -3.75
C VAL A 61 -3.41 1.45 -2.83
N ARG A 62 -2.74 0.41 -2.35
CA ARG A 62 -1.42 0.50 -1.76
C ARG A 62 -0.39 0.55 -2.89
N ILE A 63 0.62 1.40 -2.72
CA ILE A 63 1.70 1.60 -3.69
C ILE A 63 3.01 1.18 -3.03
N SER A 64 3.73 0.25 -3.65
CA SER A 64 5.10 -0.10 -3.27
C SER A 64 6.03 -0.05 -4.48
N ARG A 65 7.34 0.05 -4.22
CA ARG A 65 8.37 0.14 -5.25
C ARG A 65 9.38 -0.98 -5.07
N ASP A 66 9.68 -1.66 -6.15
CA ASP A 66 10.70 -2.71 -6.22
C ASP A 66 11.61 -2.43 -7.42
N GLY A 67 12.76 -1.83 -7.15
CA GLY A 67 13.65 -1.28 -8.17
C GLY A 67 12.96 -0.28 -9.09
N ASN A 68 12.84 -0.62 -10.37
CA ASN A 68 12.16 0.18 -11.39
C ASN A 68 10.66 -0.11 -11.52
N ARG A 69 10.11 -1.05 -10.75
CA ARG A 69 8.69 -1.41 -10.77
C ARG A 69 7.91 -0.59 -9.75
N VAL A 70 6.71 -0.18 -10.14
CA VAL A 70 5.69 0.32 -9.21
C VAL A 70 4.61 -0.76 -9.12
N ILE A 71 4.37 -1.25 -7.90
CA ILE A 71 3.40 -2.30 -7.62
C ILE A 71 2.18 -1.63 -6.99
N LEU A 72 1.00 -1.94 -7.54
CA LEU A 72 -0.28 -1.44 -7.06
C LEU A 72 -1.10 -2.63 -6.55
N GLU A 73 -1.55 -2.54 -5.31
CA GLU A 73 -2.39 -3.56 -4.68
C GLU A 73 -3.72 -2.91 -4.26
N PRO A 74 -4.88 -3.50 -4.58
CA PRO A 74 -6.15 -2.95 -4.10
C PRO A 74 -6.19 -2.93 -2.58
N ILE A 75 -6.70 -1.84 -2.02
CA ILE A 75 -7.08 -1.81 -0.61
C ILE A 75 -8.54 -2.25 -0.56
N GLU A 76 -8.76 -3.44 -0.02
CA GLU A 76 -10.12 -3.90 0.24
C GLU A 76 -10.74 -3.04 1.34
N ASP A 77 -11.95 -2.56 1.08
CA ASP A 77 -12.78 -1.94 2.11
C ASP A 77 -13.27 -3.05 3.05
N ILE A 78 -12.44 -3.38 4.03
CA ILE A 78 -12.84 -4.29 5.09
C ILE A 78 -13.92 -3.58 5.91
N PRO A 79 -15.14 -4.13 6.03
CA PRO A 79 -16.20 -3.51 6.81
C PRO A 79 -15.71 -3.31 8.25
N ARG A 80 -15.94 -2.11 8.78
CA ARG A 80 -15.53 -1.71 10.13
C ARG A 80 -16.76 -1.49 11.01
N ASN A 81 -16.66 -1.86 12.28
CA ASN A 81 -17.68 -1.58 13.28
C ASN A 81 -17.68 -0.08 13.67
N ALA A 82 -18.60 0.33 14.55
CA ALA A 82 -18.72 1.72 15.02
C ALA A 82 -17.44 2.28 15.69
N LYS A 83 -16.55 1.41 16.16
CA LYS A 83 -15.25 1.78 16.75
C LYS A 83 -14.10 1.76 15.73
N GLY A 84 -14.41 1.56 14.45
CA GLY A 84 -13.43 1.51 13.37
C GLY A 84 -12.65 0.20 13.29
N TRP A 85 -13.02 -0.85 14.00
CA TRP A 85 -12.34 -2.15 13.94
C TRP A 85 -12.90 -3.03 12.82
N PRO A 86 -12.07 -3.81 12.10
CA PRO A 86 -12.55 -4.79 11.12
C PRO A 86 -13.56 -5.75 11.73
N VAL A 87 -14.73 -5.90 11.11
CA VAL A 87 -15.84 -6.73 11.63
C VAL A 87 -15.43 -8.19 11.75
N ASP A 88 -14.75 -8.73 10.74
CA ASP A 88 -14.34 -10.14 10.72
C ASP A 88 -13.31 -10.47 11.80
N LEU A 89 -12.47 -9.50 12.18
CA LEU A 89 -11.51 -9.67 13.27
C LEU A 89 -12.23 -9.85 14.62
N VAL A 90 -13.28 -9.06 14.87
CA VAL A 90 -14.06 -9.16 16.11
C VAL A 90 -14.77 -10.51 16.19
N ASN A 91 -15.33 -10.98 15.06
CA ASN A 91 -15.98 -12.29 14.99
C ASN A 91 -15.00 -13.44 15.24
N GLN A 92 -13.78 -13.36 14.68
CA GLN A 92 -12.72 -14.34 14.95
C GLN A 92 -12.29 -14.34 16.42
N LEU A 93 -12.19 -13.18 17.05
CA LEU A 93 -11.79 -13.09 18.45
C LEU A 93 -12.86 -13.60 19.41
N ALA A 94 -14.14 -13.29 19.13
CA ALA A 94 -15.27 -13.84 19.88
C ALA A 94 -15.38 -15.37 19.75
N ALA A 95 -14.93 -15.94 18.63
CA ALA A 95 -14.84 -17.40 18.48
C ALA A 95 -13.65 -18.02 19.25
N VAL A 96 -12.69 -17.20 19.70
CA VAL A 96 -11.49 -17.62 20.43
C VAL A 96 -11.59 -17.29 21.94
N SER A 97 -12.57 -16.48 22.35
CA SER A 97 -12.72 -16.05 23.75
C SER A 97 -13.12 -17.16 24.72
N ASP A 98 -13.53 -18.34 24.22
CA ASP A 98 -13.79 -19.53 25.04
C ASP A 98 -12.51 -20.31 25.41
N ARG A 99 -11.32 -19.76 25.12
CA ARG A 99 -10.06 -20.36 25.55
C ARG A 99 -9.72 -19.89 26.96
N ASP A 100 -9.34 -20.85 27.82
CA ASP A 100 -8.73 -20.59 29.12
C ASP A 100 -7.35 -19.96 28.92
N PHE A 101 -7.32 -18.65 28.70
CA PHE A 101 -6.08 -17.89 28.75
C PHE A 101 -5.67 -17.77 30.23
N PRO A 102 -4.44 -18.20 30.60
CA PRO A 102 -3.95 -17.97 31.94
C PRO A 102 -3.86 -16.47 32.18
N ASP A 103 -4.24 -16.03 33.38
CA ASP A 103 -3.99 -14.65 33.79
C ASP A 103 -2.50 -14.35 33.61
N PRO A 104 -2.15 -13.26 32.90
CA PRO A 104 -0.75 -12.92 32.71
C PRO A 104 -0.14 -12.69 34.09
N GLU A 105 1.03 -13.28 34.34
CA GLU A 105 1.80 -12.94 35.54
C GLU A 105 2.01 -11.42 35.54
N PRO A 106 1.77 -10.74 36.67
CA PRO A 106 2.00 -9.31 36.75
C PRO A 106 3.45 -9.05 36.33
N LEU A 107 3.64 -8.12 35.39
CA LEU A 107 4.98 -7.68 35.01
C LEU A 107 5.72 -7.34 36.31
N SER A 108 6.81 -8.05 36.59
CA SER A 108 7.64 -7.75 37.74
C SER A 108 8.12 -6.32 37.57
N ALA A 109 7.54 -5.43 38.36
CA ALA A 109 7.99 -4.06 38.48
C ALA A 109 9.30 -4.09 39.26
N HIS A 110 10.36 -4.61 38.63
CA HIS A 110 11.72 -4.43 39.11
C HIS A 110 12.09 -2.97 38.82
N PHE A 111 11.48 -2.08 39.59
CA PHE A 111 11.99 -0.72 39.72
C PHE A 111 13.35 -0.88 40.39
N PRO A 112 14.45 -0.48 39.73
CA PRO A 112 15.72 -0.42 40.43
C PRO A 112 15.52 0.49 41.64
N GLU A 113 15.76 -0.04 42.83
CA GLU A 113 15.85 0.76 44.06
C GLU A 113 16.82 1.90 43.74
N PRO A 114 16.50 3.17 44.09
CA PRO A 114 17.45 4.25 43.91
C PRO A 114 18.67 3.89 44.75
N GLU A 115 19.77 3.54 44.08
CA GLU A 115 21.09 3.38 44.69
C GLU A 115 21.30 4.61 45.59
N GLU A 116 21.28 4.42 46.91
CA GLU A 116 21.67 5.46 47.85
C GLU A 116 23.11 5.79 47.50
N THR A 117 23.27 6.86 46.71
CA THR A 117 24.57 7.39 46.36
C THR A 117 25.11 7.94 47.66
N GLY A 118 25.94 7.12 48.32
CA GLY A 118 26.60 7.45 49.56
C GLY A 118 27.15 8.86 49.45
N ALA A 119 26.58 9.77 50.22
CA ALA A 119 27.12 11.08 50.46
C ALA A 119 28.33 10.93 51.38
N ASP A 120 29.32 10.20 50.90
CA ASP A 120 30.60 10.01 51.53
C ASP A 120 31.59 10.93 50.82
N ASP A 121 32.18 11.81 51.63
CA ASP A 121 33.45 12.50 51.39
C ASP A 121 33.42 13.79 50.53
N LEU A 122 32.94 14.88 51.14
CA LEU A 122 33.51 16.22 50.89
C LEU A 122 34.51 16.57 52.00
N GLY A 123 35.53 15.73 52.17
CA GLY A 123 36.79 16.13 52.77
C GLY A 123 37.66 16.82 51.72
N GLU A 124 37.55 18.14 51.58
CA GLU A 124 38.62 18.91 50.95
C GLU A 124 38.96 20.15 51.75
N ASP A 125 39.84 19.89 52.70
CA ASP A 125 40.73 20.83 53.36
C ASP A 125 41.54 21.61 52.31
N ARG A 126 41.33 22.93 52.25
CA ARG A 126 42.26 23.86 51.58
C ARG A 126 42.57 25.02 52.50
N ARG A 127 43.66 24.89 53.23
CA ARG A 127 44.55 25.99 53.65
C ARG A 127 45.97 25.69 53.21
#